data_AF-A0A7Y6PWP2-F1
#
_entry.id   AF-A0A7Y6PWP2-F1
#
_cell.length_a   1.000
_cell.length_b   1.000
_cell.length_c   1.000
_cell.angle_alpha   90.00
_cell.angle_beta   90.00
_cell.angle_gamma   90.00
#
_symmetry.space_group_name_H-M   'P 1'
#
loop_
_entity.id
_entity.type
_entity.pdbx_description
1 polymer ?
#
loop_
_entity_poly.entity_id
_entity_poly.type
_entity_poly.pdbx_seq_one_letter_code
_entity_poly.pdbx_strand_id
1 'polypeptide(L)'
;MHMIQKLKQRGFTLIELMIVVAIIGILAAVAIPAFMDYMKKSKSSEASLNLNKVGKNLKAAFDANQAFPNAAGALLPTFSPTGGLGCCGGTGKDASGNGSTTVNNKCDAKPDEFANDAGWKEIEFVMAEPSQYRYQYTVTAANGTGASVQAFAVGDLDCNSAESTWTLNATAISAGGAITGAAVSLTPPPKGSY
;
A
#
# COMPACT_ATOMS: atom_id res chain seq x y z
N MET A 1 -34.24 33.85 54.17
CA MET A 1 -32.83 34.30 54.11
C MET A 1 -32.01 33.18 53.48
N HIS A 2 -31.68 33.28 52.19
CA HIS A 2 -30.78 32.34 51.50
C HIS A 2 -29.72 33.19 50.78
N MET A 3 -28.50 33.20 51.31
CA MET A 3 -27.34 33.85 50.68
C MET A 3 -26.78 32.91 49.61
N ILE A 4 -26.94 33.28 48.34
CA ILE A 4 -26.20 32.65 47.25
C ILE A 4 -24.77 33.19 47.32
N GLN A 5 -23.83 32.38 47.80
CA GLN A 5 -22.42 32.72 47.75
C GLN A 5 -21.95 32.72 46.29
N LYS A 6 -21.53 33.90 45.79
CA LYS A 6 -20.84 34.01 44.50
C LYS A 6 -19.50 33.29 44.57
N LEU A 7 -19.36 32.18 43.87
CA LEU A 7 -18.07 31.57 43.59
C LEU A 7 -17.24 32.58 42.78
N LYS A 8 -16.08 32.98 43.32
CA LYS A 8 -15.15 33.92 42.69
C LYS A 8 -14.59 33.25 41.42
N GLN A 9 -15.02 33.68 40.23
CA GLN A 9 -14.44 33.20 38.98
C GLN A 9 -12.99 33.70 38.87
N ARG A 10 -12.03 32.79 39.06
CA ARG A 10 -10.62 33.02 38.73
C ARG A 10 -10.47 32.92 37.21
N GLY A 11 -10.10 34.02 36.56
CA GLY A 11 -9.77 34.02 35.12
C GLY A 11 -8.41 33.37 34.87
N PHE A 12 -8.28 32.72 33.71
CA PHE A 12 -7.02 32.16 33.20
C PHE A 12 -6.04 33.31 32.89
N THR A 13 -4.77 33.18 33.27
CA THR A 13 -3.77 34.21 32.96
C THR A 13 -3.18 34.01 31.56
N LEU A 14 -2.82 35.10 30.87
CA LEU A 14 -2.11 35.02 29.59
C LEU A 14 -0.78 34.27 29.71
N ILE A 15 -0.12 34.38 30.85
CA ILE A 15 1.16 33.69 31.10
C ILE A 15 0.97 32.18 31.25
N GLU A 16 -0.10 31.71 31.91
CA GLU A 16 -0.42 30.27 31.95
C GLU A 16 -0.66 29.72 30.56
N LEU A 17 -1.38 30.45 29.71
CA LEU A 17 -1.64 30.02 28.35
C LEU A 17 -0.36 29.98 27.50
N MET A 18 0.53 30.97 27.64
CA MET A 18 1.81 30.99 26.92
C MET A 18 2.71 29.80 27.26
N ILE A 19 2.80 29.43 28.54
CA ILE A 19 3.62 28.28 28.97
C ILE A 19 3.03 26.97 28.42
N VAL A 20 1.71 26.82 28.45
CA VAL A 20 1.04 25.62 27.91
C VAL A 20 1.32 25.45 26.42
N VAL A 21 1.21 26.52 25.63
CA VAL A 21 1.50 26.48 24.20
C VAL A 21 2.97 26.15 23.93
N ALA A 22 3.90 26.69 24.73
CA ALA A 22 5.32 26.37 24.62
C ALA A 22 5.61 24.88 24.87
N ILE A 23 5.00 24.29 25.89
CA ILE A 23 5.15 22.86 26.20
C ILE A 23 4.55 22.00 25.08
N ILE A 24 3.33 22.32 24.60
CA ILE A 24 2.69 21.60 23.49
C ILE A 24 3.55 21.69 22.23
N GLY A 25 4.16 22.84 21.94
CA GLY A 25 5.05 23.03 20.79
C GLY A 25 6.26 22.09 20.81
N ILE A 26 6.92 21.95 21.98
CA ILE A 26 8.07 21.04 22.13
C ILE A 26 7.63 19.57 21.97
N LEU A 27 6.52 19.18 22.60
CA LEU A 27 6.00 17.81 22.50
C LEU A 27 5.59 17.47 21.06
N ALA A 28 4.92 18.39 20.38
CA ALA A 28 4.47 18.19 19.00
C ALA A 28 5.66 18.03 18.03
N ALA A 29 6.73 18.79 18.21
CA ALA A 29 7.92 18.72 17.35
C ALA A 29 8.56 17.33 17.34
N VAL A 30 8.52 16.60 18.46
CA VAL A 30 9.06 15.23 18.56
C VAL A 30 8.00 14.18 18.21
N ALA A 31 6.74 14.39 18.63
CA ALA A 31 5.69 13.40 18.49
C ALA A 31 5.17 13.26 17.05
N ILE A 32 5.04 14.37 16.30
CA ILE A 32 4.50 14.35 14.94
C ILE A 32 5.34 13.47 13.98
N PRO A 33 6.67 13.67 13.84
CA PRO A 33 7.45 12.84 12.92
C PRO A 33 7.43 11.36 13.31
N ALA A 34 7.53 11.06 14.61
CA ALA A 34 7.46 9.67 15.10
C ALA A 34 6.10 9.01 14.82
N PHE A 35 5.00 9.76 14.97
CA PHE A 35 3.66 9.28 14.65
C PHE A 35 3.46 9.07 13.14
N MET A 36 4.02 9.95 12.30
CA MET A 36 3.99 9.79 10.85
C MET A 36 4.71 8.51 10.43
N ASP A 37 5.91 8.25 10.94
CA ASP A 37 6.65 7.01 10.65
C ASP A 37 5.89 5.75 11.09
N TYR A 38 5.22 5.80 12.24
CA TYR A 38 4.37 4.71 12.71
C TYR A 38 3.19 4.45 11.77
N MET A 39 2.50 5.51 11.33
CA MET A 39 1.39 5.42 10.36
C MET A 39 1.85 4.82 9.03
N LYS A 40 3.00 5.27 8.52
CA LYS A 40 3.59 4.73 7.29
C LYS A 40 3.92 3.24 7.40
N LYS A 41 4.52 2.81 8.51
CA LYS A 41 4.79 1.39 8.77
C LYS A 41 3.50 0.56 8.88
N SER A 42 2.46 1.12 9.49
CA SER A 42 1.14 0.47 9.56
C SER A 42 0.55 0.27 8.16
N LYS A 43 0.52 1.33 7.34
CA LYS A 43 0.06 1.29 5.94
C LYS A 43 0.86 0.29 5.10
N SER A 44 2.18 0.24 5.30
CA SER A 44 3.06 -0.67 4.55
C SER A 44 2.80 -2.15 4.82
N SER A 45 2.19 -2.51 5.94
CA SER A 45 1.86 -3.92 6.23
C SER A 45 0.80 -4.49 5.29
N GLU A 46 -0.03 -3.63 4.69
CA GLU A 46 -1.06 -3.99 3.71
C GLU A 46 -0.46 -4.59 2.42
N ALA A 47 0.64 -4.00 1.93
CA ALA A 47 1.35 -4.50 0.76
C ALA A 47 1.82 -5.95 0.95
N SER A 48 2.40 -6.25 2.12
CA SER A 48 2.84 -7.59 2.46
C SER A 48 1.69 -8.59 2.45
N LEU A 49 0.55 -8.25 3.03
CA LEU A 49 -0.62 -9.13 3.06
C LEU A 49 -1.11 -9.48 1.65
N ASN A 50 -1.26 -8.49 0.79
CA ASN A 50 -1.78 -8.70 -0.56
C ASN A 50 -0.74 -9.37 -1.48
N LEU A 51 0.54 -9.03 -1.39
CA LEU A 51 1.58 -9.76 -2.11
C LEU A 51 1.67 -11.22 -1.68
N ASN A 52 1.51 -11.53 -0.39
CA ASN A 52 1.45 -12.93 0.05
C ASN A 52 0.27 -13.70 -0.59
N LYS A 53 -0.87 -13.06 -0.84
CA LYS A 53 -1.98 -13.67 -1.60
C LYS A 53 -1.56 -13.93 -3.05
N VAL A 54 -0.97 -12.94 -3.71
CA VAL A 54 -0.43 -13.09 -5.08
C VAL A 54 0.59 -14.22 -5.15
N GLY A 55 1.53 -14.29 -4.23
CA GLY A 55 2.54 -15.35 -4.16
C GLY A 55 1.94 -16.74 -3.95
N LYS A 56 0.92 -16.88 -3.10
CA LYS A 56 0.18 -18.13 -2.93
C LYS A 56 -0.49 -18.57 -4.23
N ASN A 57 -1.15 -17.65 -4.93
CA ASN A 57 -1.84 -17.96 -6.18
C ASN A 57 -0.85 -18.30 -7.30
N LEU A 58 0.27 -17.58 -7.40
CA LEU A 58 1.37 -17.91 -8.32
C LEU A 58 1.95 -19.30 -8.04
N LYS A 59 2.18 -19.62 -6.76
CA LYS A 59 2.65 -20.96 -6.36
C LYS A 59 1.62 -22.04 -6.70
N ALA A 60 0.35 -21.79 -6.45
CA ALA A 60 -0.72 -22.73 -6.79
C ALA A 60 -0.81 -22.97 -8.30
N ALA A 61 -0.72 -21.92 -9.11
CA ALA A 61 -0.68 -22.02 -10.58
C ALA A 61 0.53 -22.85 -11.05
N PHE A 62 1.70 -22.64 -10.43
CA PHE A 62 2.90 -23.40 -10.73
C PHE A 62 2.79 -24.87 -10.32
N ASP A 63 2.28 -25.16 -9.12
CA ASP A 63 2.13 -26.53 -8.64
C ASP A 63 1.10 -27.31 -9.49
N ALA A 64 0.11 -26.62 -10.08
CA ALA A 64 -0.88 -27.23 -10.98
C ALA A 64 -0.35 -27.50 -12.40
N ASN A 65 0.44 -26.58 -12.95
CA ASN A 65 0.80 -26.60 -14.38
C ASN A 65 2.30 -26.79 -14.66
N GLN A 66 3.14 -26.86 -13.63
CA GLN A 66 4.60 -26.72 -13.71
C GLN A 66 5.04 -25.46 -14.46
N ALA A 67 4.19 -24.43 -14.41
CA ALA A 67 4.26 -23.22 -15.20
C ALA A 67 3.72 -22.04 -14.38
N PHE A 68 4.43 -20.92 -14.39
CA PHE A 68 3.85 -19.64 -13.99
C PHE A 68 2.91 -19.11 -15.07
N PRO A 69 2.06 -18.12 -14.75
CA PRO A 69 1.26 -17.41 -15.74
C PRO A 69 2.08 -16.96 -16.94
N ASN A 70 1.51 -17.08 -18.14
CA ASN A 70 2.20 -16.61 -19.35
C ASN A 70 2.00 -15.10 -19.56
N ALA A 71 0.89 -14.55 -19.08
CA ALA A 71 0.62 -13.13 -19.10
C ALA A 71 1.17 -12.45 -17.84
N ALA A 72 1.78 -11.28 -18.02
CA ALA A 72 2.08 -10.36 -16.94
C ALA A 72 0.79 -9.67 -16.46
N GLY A 73 0.72 -9.34 -15.17
CA GLY A 73 -0.35 -8.51 -14.62
C GLY A 73 0.02 -7.03 -14.74
N ALA A 74 -0.84 -6.23 -15.36
CA ALA A 74 -0.63 -4.79 -15.46
C ALA A 74 -0.56 -4.11 -14.08
N LEU A 75 -0.01 -2.90 -14.02
CA LEU A 75 -0.02 -2.10 -12.79
C LEU A 75 -1.41 -1.56 -12.50
N LEU A 76 -2.09 -2.20 -11.54
CA LEU A 76 -3.48 -1.95 -11.20
C LEU A 76 -3.67 -1.60 -9.70
N PRO A 77 -4.71 -0.83 -9.34
CA PRO A 77 -5.59 -0.09 -10.25
C PRO A 77 -4.81 0.92 -11.09
N THR A 78 -5.24 1.09 -12.34
CA THR A 78 -4.65 2.03 -13.28
C THR A 78 -4.77 3.45 -12.74
N PHE A 79 -3.77 4.26 -13.05
CA PHE A 79 -3.73 5.67 -12.69
C PHE A 79 -3.59 6.50 -13.98
N SER A 80 -4.39 7.57 -14.10
CA SER A 80 -4.27 8.54 -15.21
C SER A 80 -3.34 9.69 -14.79
N PRO A 81 -2.23 9.95 -15.51
CA PRO A 81 -1.28 10.99 -15.17
C PRO A 81 -1.76 12.43 -15.48
N THR A 82 -2.97 12.64 -16.00
CA THR A 82 -3.47 13.97 -16.36
C THR A 82 -4.45 14.52 -15.33
N GLY A 83 -3.96 15.35 -14.41
CA GLY A 83 -4.78 16.33 -13.67
C GLY A 83 -5.35 15.94 -12.30
N GLY A 84 -4.91 14.85 -11.68
CA GLY A 84 -5.32 14.48 -10.32
C GLY A 84 -4.28 13.57 -9.68
N LEU A 85 -3.93 13.83 -8.42
CA LEU A 85 -2.92 13.06 -7.67
C LEU A 85 -3.30 11.57 -7.64
N GLY A 86 -2.30 10.68 -7.63
CA GLY A 86 -2.47 9.22 -7.64
C GLY A 86 -3.19 8.66 -6.43
N CYS A 87 -2.83 7.47 -5.96
CA CYS A 87 -3.33 6.91 -4.69
C CYS A 87 -3.07 7.81 -3.44
N CYS A 88 -2.52 9.00 -3.67
CA CYS A 88 -2.19 10.08 -2.77
C CYS A 88 -3.24 11.20 -2.88
N GLY A 89 -3.90 11.52 -1.79
CA GLY A 89 -5.03 12.45 -1.77
C GLY A 89 -4.67 13.87 -2.19
N GLY A 90 -5.23 14.29 -3.31
CA GLY A 90 -5.76 15.64 -3.42
C GLY A 90 -7.05 15.62 -4.23
N THR A 91 -7.62 16.80 -4.48
CA THR A 91 -8.84 16.96 -5.27
C THR A 91 -8.58 16.65 -6.75
N GLY A 92 -8.32 15.39 -7.07
CA GLY A 92 -8.11 14.87 -8.42
C GLY A 92 -9.37 14.16 -8.90
N LYS A 93 -10.00 14.68 -9.95
CA LYS A 93 -10.99 13.90 -10.70
C LYS A 93 -10.25 12.85 -11.52
N ASP A 94 -10.85 11.68 -11.70
CA ASP A 94 -10.44 10.76 -12.76
C ASP A 94 -10.69 11.40 -14.14
N ALA A 95 -10.17 10.79 -15.22
CA ALA A 95 -10.42 11.25 -16.59
C ALA A 95 -11.91 11.19 -17.01
N SER A 96 -12.77 10.57 -16.18
CA SER A 96 -14.21 10.44 -16.35
C SER A 96 -14.99 11.53 -15.59
N GLY A 97 -14.33 12.43 -14.88
CA GLY A 97 -14.94 13.53 -14.16
C GLY A 97 -15.69 13.14 -12.88
N ASN A 98 -15.58 11.89 -12.42
CA ASN A 98 -16.24 11.44 -11.20
C ASN A 98 -15.26 11.59 -10.02
N GLY A 99 -15.52 12.57 -9.16
CA GLY A 99 -14.64 12.88 -8.03
C GLY A 99 -14.77 11.84 -6.94
N SER A 100 -13.68 11.12 -6.65
CA SER A 100 -13.53 10.39 -5.39
C SER A 100 -12.76 11.29 -4.43
N THR A 101 -13.45 11.84 -3.43
CA THR A 101 -12.78 12.33 -2.22
C THR A 101 -12.17 11.11 -1.53
N THR A 102 -10.95 10.73 -1.90
CA THR A 102 -10.25 9.62 -1.25
C THR A 102 -9.89 10.04 0.17
N VAL A 103 -10.75 9.62 1.10
CA VAL A 103 -10.44 9.60 2.52
C VAL A 103 -9.15 8.78 2.71
N ASN A 104 -8.13 9.40 3.31
CA ASN A 104 -6.92 8.72 3.80
C ASN A 104 -5.86 8.24 2.78
N ASN A 105 -5.70 8.89 1.62
CA ASN A 105 -4.62 8.59 0.64
C ASN A 105 -4.61 7.11 0.23
N LYS A 106 -5.71 6.62 -0.34
CA LYS A 106 -5.85 5.26 -0.88
C LYS A 106 -6.12 5.30 -2.38
N CYS A 107 -5.66 4.30 -3.11
CA CYS A 107 -6.20 3.94 -4.42
C CYS A 107 -7.65 3.47 -4.26
N ASP A 108 -8.53 3.91 -5.15
CA ASP A 108 -9.90 3.38 -5.22
C ASP A 108 -9.90 1.89 -5.57
N ALA A 109 -10.88 1.16 -5.06
CA ALA A 109 -11.09 -0.23 -5.43
C ALA A 109 -11.58 -0.31 -6.88
N LYS A 110 -10.85 -1.04 -7.73
CA LYS A 110 -11.21 -1.30 -9.13
C LYS A 110 -11.19 -2.80 -9.43
N PRO A 111 -12.10 -3.59 -8.83
CA PRO A 111 -12.09 -5.04 -9.00
C PRO A 111 -12.21 -5.47 -10.47
N ASP A 112 -12.95 -4.71 -11.27
CA ASP A 112 -13.13 -4.99 -12.70
C ASP A 112 -11.82 -4.88 -13.49
N GLU A 113 -10.91 -3.98 -13.14
CA GLU A 113 -9.62 -3.87 -13.82
C GLU A 113 -8.80 -5.15 -13.62
N PHE A 114 -8.78 -5.69 -12.39
CA PHE A 114 -8.12 -6.95 -12.08
C PHE A 114 -8.80 -8.16 -12.74
N ALA A 115 -10.14 -8.20 -12.73
CA ALA A 115 -10.89 -9.32 -13.28
C ALA A 115 -10.77 -9.43 -14.82
N ASN A 116 -10.53 -8.31 -15.50
CA ASN A 116 -10.42 -8.25 -16.96
C ASN A 116 -8.98 -8.27 -17.49
N ASP A 117 -7.99 -8.03 -16.63
CA ASP A 117 -6.57 -8.15 -17.01
C ASP A 117 -6.16 -9.60 -17.21
N ALA A 118 -5.45 -9.88 -18.31
CA ALA A 118 -5.11 -11.23 -18.72
C ALA A 118 -4.22 -11.97 -17.69
N GLY A 119 -3.34 -11.25 -17.01
CA GLY A 119 -2.47 -11.82 -15.99
C GLY A 119 -3.19 -12.01 -14.65
N TRP A 120 -3.80 -10.95 -14.14
CA TRP A 120 -4.48 -11.00 -12.84
C TRP A 120 -5.62 -12.02 -12.79
N LYS A 121 -6.35 -12.16 -13.90
CA LYS A 121 -7.37 -13.18 -14.07
C LYS A 121 -6.81 -14.61 -14.00
N GLU A 122 -5.62 -14.86 -14.54
CA GLU A 122 -5.00 -16.19 -14.56
C GLU A 122 -4.66 -16.70 -13.13
N ILE A 123 -4.35 -15.78 -12.22
CA ILE A 123 -4.08 -16.10 -10.81
C ILE A 123 -5.27 -15.78 -9.88
N GLU A 124 -6.45 -15.51 -10.44
CA GLU A 124 -7.69 -15.24 -9.70
C GLU A 124 -7.52 -14.18 -8.59
N PHE A 125 -6.68 -13.17 -8.82
CA PHE A 125 -6.43 -12.11 -7.86
C PHE A 125 -7.24 -10.87 -8.19
N VAL A 126 -8.04 -10.39 -7.23
CA VAL A 126 -8.87 -9.20 -7.36
C VAL A 126 -8.79 -8.37 -6.07
N MET A 127 -8.74 -7.04 -6.22
CA MET A 127 -8.86 -6.11 -5.11
C MET A 127 -10.26 -5.47 -5.06
N ALA A 128 -11.03 -5.84 -4.04
CA ALA A 128 -12.37 -5.31 -3.81
C ALA A 128 -12.41 -4.13 -2.81
N GLU A 129 -11.29 -3.82 -2.15
CA GLU A 129 -11.19 -2.77 -1.13
C GLU A 129 -10.15 -1.70 -1.53
N PRO A 130 -10.34 -0.44 -1.11
CA PRO A 130 -9.36 0.62 -1.34
C PRO A 130 -8.02 0.32 -0.66
N SER A 131 -6.93 0.48 -1.41
CA SER A 131 -5.58 0.06 -1.01
C SER A 131 -4.59 1.23 -0.97
N GLN A 132 -3.56 1.18 -0.12
CA GLN A 132 -2.44 2.14 -0.18
C GLN A 132 -1.49 1.88 -1.36
N TYR A 133 -1.61 0.72 -2.03
CA TYR A 133 -0.68 0.26 -3.04
C TYR A 133 -1.40 -0.10 -4.34
N ARG A 134 -0.66 0.01 -5.45
CA ARG A 134 -0.95 -0.64 -6.72
C ARG A 134 -0.10 -1.88 -6.85
N TYR A 135 -0.56 -2.84 -7.62
CA TYR A 135 0.06 -4.13 -7.78
C TYR A 135 0.34 -4.37 -9.26
N GLN A 136 1.50 -4.93 -9.57
CA GLN A 136 1.85 -5.46 -10.90
C GLN A 136 2.60 -6.77 -10.71
N TYR A 137 2.67 -7.60 -11.73
CA TYR A 137 3.68 -8.66 -11.76
C TYR A 137 4.19 -8.89 -13.18
N THR A 138 5.46 -9.24 -13.28
CA THR A 138 6.16 -9.52 -14.53
C THR A 138 6.62 -10.97 -14.56
N VAL A 139 6.59 -11.57 -15.74
CA VAL A 139 7.01 -12.94 -15.97
C VAL A 139 8.33 -12.90 -16.73
N THR A 140 9.42 -13.34 -16.11
CA THR A 140 10.72 -13.44 -16.78
C THR A 140 10.80 -14.71 -17.61
N ALA A 141 10.29 -15.81 -17.04
CA ALA A 141 10.17 -17.09 -17.72
C ALA A 141 9.00 -17.86 -17.10
N ALA A 142 8.04 -18.29 -17.92
CA ALA A 142 6.88 -19.03 -17.44
C ALA A 142 7.21 -20.49 -17.08
N ASN A 143 8.14 -21.11 -17.80
CA ASN A 143 8.39 -22.56 -17.76
C ASN A 143 9.88 -22.90 -17.62
N GLY A 144 10.15 -24.14 -17.25
CA GLY A 144 11.51 -24.68 -17.14
C GLY A 144 12.16 -24.43 -15.79
N THR A 145 13.39 -24.91 -15.62
CA THR A 145 14.14 -24.80 -14.36
C THR A 145 14.50 -23.38 -13.96
N GLY A 146 14.48 -22.44 -14.92
CA GLY A 146 14.68 -21.00 -14.70
C GLY A 146 13.38 -20.19 -14.63
N ALA A 147 12.22 -20.84 -14.56
CA ALA A 147 10.94 -20.14 -14.50
C ALA A 147 10.91 -19.18 -13.29
N SER A 148 10.51 -17.94 -13.53
CA SER A 148 10.46 -16.91 -12.51
C SER A 148 9.46 -15.81 -12.83
N VAL A 149 8.84 -15.30 -11.77
CA VAL A 149 7.89 -14.19 -11.76
C VAL A 149 8.28 -13.23 -10.64
N GLN A 150 8.15 -11.94 -10.91
CA GLN A 150 8.31 -10.89 -9.89
C GLN A 150 7.01 -10.10 -9.77
N ALA A 151 6.45 -10.02 -8.57
CA ALA A 151 5.33 -9.15 -8.27
C ALA A 151 5.79 -7.94 -7.45
N PHE A 152 5.15 -6.81 -7.67
CA PHE A 152 5.48 -5.54 -7.02
C PHE A 152 4.22 -4.94 -6.41
N ALA A 153 4.34 -4.39 -5.21
CA ALA A 153 3.35 -3.48 -4.65
C ALA A 153 4.00 -2.10 -4.54
N VAL A 154 3.46 -1.12 -5.26
CA VAL A 154 4.01 0.23 -5.40
C VAL A 154 3.01 1.24 -4.83
N GLY A 155 3.42 2.02 -3.83
CA GLY A 155 2.56 3.01 -3.18
C GLY A 155 3.37 4.16 -2.60
N ASP A 156 2.81 5.36 -2.61
CA ASP A 156 3.38 6.55 -2.00
C ASP A 156 2.59 6.86 -0.72
N LEU A 157 3.20 6.64 0.44
CA LEU A 157 2.49 6.59 1.73
C LEU A 157 2.29 7.96 2.38
N ASP A 158 3.07 8.96 1.96
CA ASP A 158 3.10 10.32 2.48
C ASP A 158 2.94 11.41 1.39
N CYS A 159 2.65 11.01 0.15
CA CYS A 159 2.31 11.87 -0.97
C CYS A 159 3.45 12.79 -1.42
N ASN A 160 4.70 12.36 -1.23
CA ASN A 160 5.88 13.15 -1.57
C ASN A 160 6.48 12.76 -2.94
N SER A 161 5.78 11.93 -3.73
CA SER A 161 6.25 11.35 -5.01
C SER A 161 7.39 10.34 -4.88
N ALA A 162 7.79 9.96 -3.67
CA ALA A 162 8.70 8.84 -3.41
C ALA A 162 7.88 7.58 -3.18
N GLU A 163 8.05 6.60 -4.08
CA GLU A 163 7.31 5.35 -3.99
C GLU A 163 8.00 4.33 -3.07
N SER A 164 7.21 3.74 -2.18
CA SER A 164 7.52 2.55 -1.42
C SER A 164 7.21 1.32 -2.28
N THR A 165 8.21 0.48 -2.55
CA THR A 165 8.02 -0.74 -3.35
C THR A 165 8.35 -2.00 -2.56
N TRP A 166 7.35 -2.86 -2.40
CA TRP A 166 7.57 -4.24 -1.97
C TRP A 166 7.76 -5.12 -3.20
N THR A 167 8.70 -6.06 -3.12
CA THR A 167 8.96 -7.01 -4.21
C THR A 167 8.75 -8.43 -3.71
N LEU A 168 8.01 -9.22 -4.47
CA LEU A 168 7.87 -10.65 -4.27
C LEU A 168 8.48 -11.39 -5.44
N ASN A 169 9.36 -12.35 -5.15
CA ASN A 169 9.98 -13.21 -6.15
C ASN A 169 9.39 -14.61 -6.02
N ALA A 170 8.88 -15.15 -7.12
CA ALA A 170 8.49 -16.53 -7.26
C ALA A 170 9.40 -17.22 -8.28
N THR A 171 10.03 -18.33 -7.90
CA THR A 171 10.99 -19.05 -8.76
C THR A 171 10.74 -20.55 -8.71
N ALA A 172 10.90 -21.21 -9.86
CA ALA A 172 10.94 -22.66 -9.90
C ALA A 172 12.11 -23.19 -9.06
N ILE A 173 11.84 -24.27 -8.33
CA ILE A 173 12.84 -25.07 -7.63
C ILE A 173 13.09 -26.27 -8.52
N SER A 174 14.36 -26.59 -8.73
CA SER A 174 14.75 -27.81 -9.42
C SER A 174 15.79 -28.59 -8.64
N ALA A 175 15.75 -29.91 -8.76
CA ALA A 175 16.74 -30.82 -8.21
C ALA A 175 17.13 -31.82 -9.30
N GLY A 176 18.43 -31.92 -9.60
CA GLY A 176 18.93 -32.80 -10.66
C GLY A 176 18.37 -32.50 -12.06
N GLY A 177 17.99 -31.24 -12.33
CA GLY A 177 17.40 -30.82 -13.61
C GLY A 177 15.89 -31.06 -13.74
N ALA A 178 15.25 -31.70 -12.76
CA ALA A 178 13.80 -31.84 -12.69
C ALA A 178 13.19 -30.75 -11.82
N ILE A 179 12.06 -30.18 -12.25
CA ILE A 179 11.29 -29.21 -11.46
C ILE A 179 10.63 -29.95 -10.29
N THR A 180 10.84 -29.44 -9.08
CA THR A 180 10.31 -30.02 -7.83
C THR A 180 9.27 -29.15 -7.13
N GLY A 181 9.05 -27.92 -7.63
CA GLY A 181 8.01 -27.01 -7.16
C GLY A 181 8.37 -25.55 -7.40
N ALA A 182 7.71 -24.63 -6.70
CA ALA A 182 8.05 -23.21 -6.67
C ALA A 182 8.30 -22.69 -5.25
N ALA A 183 9.28 -21.79 -5.12
CA ALA A 183 9.55 -20.99 -3.93
C ALA A 183 9.02 -19.57 -4.12
N VAL A 184 8.60 -18.94 -3.02
CA VAL A 184 8.19 -17.54 -2.98
C VAL A 184 8.94 -16.84 -1.85
N SER A 185 9.48 -15.65 -2.13
CA SER A 185 10.13 -14.80 -1.14
C SER A 185 9.65 -13.36 -1.27
N LEU A 186 9.47 -12.69 -0.13
CA LEU A 186 9.01 -11.31 -0.06
C LEU A 186 10.13 -10.43 0.49
N THR A 187 10.43 -9.35 -0.22
CA THR A 187 11.44 -8.36 0.14
C THR A 187 10.74 -7.04 0.49
N PRO A 188 10.90 -6.55 1.73
CA PRO A 188 10.34 -5.26 2.12
C PRO A 188 11.10 -4.10 1.47
N PRO A 189 10.49 -2.90 1.38
CA PRO A 189 11.14 -1.71 0.85
C PRO A 189 12.33 -1.29 1.74
N PRO A 190 13.29 -0.55 1.18
CA PRO A 190 14.44 -0.04 1.92
C PRO A 190 14.02 0.75 3.16
N LYS A 191 14.84 0.69 4.21
CA LYS A 191 14.62 1.49 5.43
C LYS A 191 14.62 2.99 5.06
N GLY A 192 13.54 3.69 5.40
CA GLY A 192 13.35 5.11 5.07
C GLY A 192 12.50 5.39 3.83
N SER A 193 12.10 4.34 3.09
CA SER A 193 11.13 4.43 1.97
C SER A 193 9.72 4.05 2.40
N TYR A 194 9.45 4.03 3.71
CA TYR A 194 8.10 3.88 4.25
C TYR A 194 7.46 5.25 4.32
#